data_AF-A0A2V2BFV4-F1
#
_entry.id   AF-A0A2V2BFV4-F1
#
_cell.length_a   1.000
_cell.length_b   1.000
_cell.length_c   1.000
_cell.angle_alpha   90.00
_cell.angle_beta   90.00
_cell.angle_gamma   90.00
#
_symmetry.space_group_name_H-M   'P 1'
#
loop_
_entity.id
_entity.type
_entity.pdbx_description
1 polymer ?
#
loop_
_entity_poly.entity_id
_entity_poly.type
_entity_poly.pdbx_seq_one_letter_code
_entity_poly.pdbx_strand_id
1 'polypeptide(L)'
;MFSRLIRGWGKDKMTYPVMREILTVCFSCYHDDFGNSVDEIVSYYFDTNVLSRADARHEIGSLLRISDDEELKTTLEQLAGDHFRPEPWGETWRSLLEKLLRHFD
;
A
#
# COMPACT_ATOMS: atom_id res chain seq x y z
N MET A 1 17.55 -9.31 -27.45
CA MET A 1 16.71 -9.95 -26.41
C MET A 1 16.48 -8.92 -25.32
N PHE A 2 15.22 -8.55 -25.12
CA PHE A 2 14.80 -7.53 -24.16
C PHE A 2 14.70 -8.15 -22.77
N SER A 3 15.31 -7.50 -21.78
CA SER A 3 14.60 -7.15 -20.55
C SER A 3 15.23 -5.86 -20.03
N ARG A 4 14.49 -4.78 -20.25
CA ARG A 4 14.84 -3.43 -19.85
C ARG A 4 14.79 -3.38 -18.33
N LEU A 5 15.97 -3.36 -17.71
CA LEU A 5 16.17 -2.79 -16.38
C LEU A 5 15.46 -1.43 -16.37
N ILE A 6 14.34 -1.33 -15.64
CA ILE A 6 13.64 -0.06 -15.44
C ILE A 6 14.53 0.79 -14.51
N ARG A 7 15.51 1.45 -15.12
CA ARG A 7 16.26 2.58 -14.58
C ARG A 7 15.27 3.75 -14.48
N GLY A 8 14.75 3.96 -13.27
CA GLY A 8 13.86 5.08 -13.00
C GLY A 8 13.34 5.10 -11.58
N TRP A 9 14.14 4.69 -10.59
CA TRP A 9 13.76 4.84 -9.18
C TRP A 9 14.60 5.97 -8.63
N GLY A 10 14.07 7.19 -8.79
CA GLY A 10 14.61 8.38 -8.15
C GLY A 10 14.76 8.12 -6.66
N LYS A 11 15.93 8.47 -6.14
CA LYS A 11 16.25 8.50 -4.71
C LYS A 11 15.49 9.63 -4.02
N ASP A 12 14.16 9.65 -4.11
CA ASP A 12 13.37 10.36 -3.12
C ASP A 12 13.33 9.47 -1.88
N LYS A 13 13.70 10.03 -0.74
CA LYS A 13 13.66 9.36 0.56
C LYS A 13 12.24 8.84 0.79
N MET A 14 11.99 7.57 0.46
CA MET A 14 10.69 6.95 0.67
C MET A 14 10.38 7.01 2.17
N THR A 15 9.43 7.87 2.53
CA THR A 15 8.98 8.04 3.91
C THR A 15 8.10 6.85 4.34
N TYR A 16 7.60 6.07 3.37
CA TYR A 16 6.67 4.96 3.58
C TYR A 16 7.00 3.72 2.71
N PRO A 17 8.17 3.07 2.89
CA PRO A 17 8.54 1.91 2.11
C PRO A 17 7.60 0.72 2.27
N VAL A 18 7.10 0.46 3.48
CA VAL A 18 6.19 -0.65 3.73
C VAL A 18 4.85 -0.41 3.04
N MET A 19 4.31 0.80 3.17
CA MET A 19 3.04 1.14 2.54
C MET A 19 3.12 1.04 1.02
N ARG A 20 4.25 1.49 0.42
CA ARG A 20 4.44 1.36 -1.02
C ARG A 20 4.40 -0.11 -1.45
N GLU A 21 5.07 -0.99 -0.73
CA GLU A 21 5.09 -2.41 -1.07
C GLU A 21 3.69 -3.04 -0.96
N ILE A 22 2.95 -2.73 0.10
CA ILE A 22 1.56 -3.16 0.27
C ILE A 22 0.72 -2.75 -0.94
N LEU A 23 0.78 -1.47 -1.36
CA LEU A 23 -0.02 -0.96 -2.46
C LEU A 23 0.41 -1.48 -3.84
N THR A 24 1.71 -1.60 -4.08
CA THR A 24 2.26 -1.89 -5.42
C THR A 24 2.48 -3.37 -5.69
N VAL A 25 2.55 -4.20 -4.65
CA VAL A 25 2.73 -5.66 -4.75
C VAL A 25 1.46 -6.39 -4.35
N CYS A 26 0.97 -6.15 -3.14
CA CYS A 26 -0.11 -6.96 -2.57
C CYS A 26 -1.48 -6.56 -3.13
N PHE A 27 -1.72 -5.25 -3.25
CA PHE A 27 -2.96 -4.70 -3.81
C PHE A 27 -2.85 -4.37 -5.30
N SER A 28 -1.80 -4.84 -5.98
CA SER A 28 -1.57 -4.43 -7.36
C SER A 28 -2.69 -4.91 -8.29
N CYS A 29 -3.24 -4.01 -9.11
CA CYS A 29 -4.17 -4.36 -10.18
C CYS A 29 -3.55 -5.22 -11.29
N TYR A 30 -2.23 -5.40 -11.27
CA TYR A 30 -1.49 -6.26 -12.19
C TYR A 30 -1.32 -7.70 -11.69
N HIS A 31 -1.65 -7.97 -10.41
CA HIS A 31 -1.47 -9.26 -9.75
C HIS A 31 -2.73 -9.59 -8.94
N ASP A 32 -3.47 -10.64 -9.30
CA ASP A 32 -4.62 -11.12 -8.50
C ASP A 32 -4.24 -12.25 -7.51
N ASP A 33 -2.96 -12.60 -7.48
CA ASP A 33 -2.41 -13.76 -6.76
C ASP A 33 -2.62 -13.70 -5.24
N PHE A 34 -2.93 -12.50 -4.70
CA PHE A 34 -2.99 -12.22 -3.27
C PHE A 34 -4.42 -12.26 -2.69
N GLY A 35 -5.46 -12.30 -3.53
CA GLY A 35 -6.87 -12.38 -3.09
C GLY A 35 -7.77 -11.30 -3.66
N ASN A 36 -9.07 -11.42 -3.40
CA ASN A 36 -10.11 -10.52 -3.93
C ASN A 36 -10.70 -9.58 -2.86
N SER A 37 -10.24 -9.70 -1.62
CA SER A 37 -10.66 -8.84 -0.51
C SER A 37 -9.45 -8.32 0.26
N VAL A 38 -9.59 -7.15 0.88
CA VAL A 38 -8.57 -6.56 1.76
C VAL A 38 -8.14 -7.55 2.84
N ASP A 39 -9.10 -8.28 3.40
CA ASP A 39 -8.87 -9.27 4.46
C ASP A 39 -8.00 -10.43 3.98
N GLU A 40 -8.26 -10.97 2.78
CA GLU A 40 -7.46 -12.04 2.18
C GLU A 40 -6.03 -11.58 1.87
N ILE A 41 -5.89 -10.41 1.24
CA ILE A 41 -4.59 -9.84 0.87
C ILE A 41 -3.73 -9.59 2.10
N VAL A 42 -4.32 -9.05 3.17
CA VAL A 42 -3.60 -8.80 4.42
C VAL A 42 -3.21 -10.11 5.12
N SER A 43 -4.08 -11.12 5.11
CA SER A 43 -3.74 -12.46 5.61
C SER A 43 -2.54 -13.04 4.85
N TYR A 44 -2.56 -12.96 3.51
CA TYR A 44 -1.48 -13.45 2.68
C TYR A 44 -0.18 -12.67 2.92
N TYR A 45 -0.26 -11.35 3.10
CA TYR A 45 0.88 -10.50 3.46
C TYR A 45 1.55 -10.97 4.75
N PHE A 46 0.77 -11.33 5.78
CA PHE A 46 1.33 -11.84 7.02
C PHE A 46 2.01 -13.20 6.89
N ASP A 47 1.48 -14.06 6.03
CA ASP A 47 2.00 -15.42 5.86
C ASP A 47 3.25 -15.46 4.99
N THR A 48 3.39 -14.51 4.06
CA THR A 48 4.43 -14.54 3.03
C THR A 48 5.51 -13.48 3.17
N ASN A 49 5.23 -12.37 3.85
CA ASN A 49 6.09 -11.20 3.74
C ASN A 49 7.07 -11.04 4.92
N VAL A 50 8.27 -10.55 4.58
CA VAL A 50 9.43 -10.39 5.49
C VAL A 50 9.33 -9.08 6.30
N LEU A 51 8.39 -8.20 5.93
CA LEU A 51 8.22 -6.90 6.54
C LEU A 51 7.58 -6.98 7.94
N SER A 52 8.07 -6.14 8.85
CA SER A 52 7.61 -6.11 10.24
C SER A 52 6.20 -5.52 10.34
N ARG A 53 5.29 -6.23 11.00
CA ARG A 53 3.95 -5.71 11.37
C ARG A 53 4.04 -4.35 12.08
N ALA A 54 5.09 -4.15 12.87
CA ALA A 54 5.33 -2.91 13.60
C ALA A 54 5.64 -1.73 12.68
N ASP A 55 6.38 -1.96 11.58
CA ASP A 55 6.72 -0.91 10.62
C ASP A 55 5.48 -0.53 9.79
N ALA A 56 4.70 -1.53 9.35
CA ALA A 56 3.41 -1.29 8.69
C ALA A 56 2.48 -0.44 9.56
N ARG A 57 2.33 -0.82 10.84
CA ARG A 57 1.53 -0.07 11.81
C ARG A 57 2.04 1.36 12.00
N HIS A 58 3.35 1.56 12.07
CA HIS A 58 3.95 2.88 12.23
C HIS A 58 3.67 3.78 11.04
N GLU A 59 3.88 3.27 9.83
CA GLU A 59 3.65 4.02 8.58
C GLU A 59 2.17 4.35 8.39
N ILE A 60 1.28 3.37 8.58
CA ILE A 60 -0.18 3.59 8.50
C ILE A 60 -0.63 4.61 9.54
N GLY A 61 -0.14 4.51 10.77
CA GLY A 61 -0.44 5.48 11.82
C GLY A 61 0.06 6.89 11.51
N SER A 62 1.22 7.02 10.83
CA SER A 62 1.73 8.31 10.37
C SER A 62 0.86 8.90 9.25
N LEU A 63 0.44 8.08 8.28
CA LEU A 63 -0.44 8.50 7.20
C LEU A 63 -1.84 8.92 7.72
N LEU A 64 -2.39 8.19 8.69
CA LEU A 64 -3.67 8.53 9.32
C LEU A 64 -3.63 9.82 10.15
N ARG A 65 -2.45 10.37 10.48
CA ARG A 65 -2.34 11.70 11.12
C ARG A 65 -2.56 12.85 10.13
N ILE A 66 -2.50 12.59 8.83
CA ILE A 66 -2.83 13.59 7.80
C ILE A 66 -4.35 13.84 7.88
N SER A 67 -4.70 15.02 8.39
CA SER A 67 -6.10 15.41 8.63
C SER A 67 -6.81 15.82 7.34
N ASP A 68 -6.06 16.29 6.33
CA ASP A 68 -6.60 16.69 5.04
C ASP A 68 -6.69 15.48 4.08
N ASP A 69 -7.90 15.24 3.57
CA ASP A 69 -8.19 14.07 2.73
C ASP A 69 -7.53 14.15 1.35
N GLU A 70 -7.39 15.36 0.81
CA GLU A 70 -6.78 15.58 -0.50
C GLU A 70 -5.25 15.44 -0.41
N GLU A 71 -4.63 15.90 0.67
CA GLU A 71 -3.22 15.67 0.98
C GLU A 71 -2.93 14.17 1.18
N LEU A 72 -3.78 13.48 1.94
CA LEU A 72 -3.67 12.04 2.17
C LEU A 72 -3.80 11.27 0.85
N LYS A 73 -4.83 11.60 0.06
CA LYS A 73 -5.06 11.02 -1.26
C LYS A 73 -3.86 11.25 -2.18
N THR A 74 -3.37 12.48 -2.29
CA THR A 74 -2.21 12.80 -3.13
C THR A 74 -0.98 11.98 -2.71
N THR A 75 -0.75 11.85 -1.41
CA THR A 75 0.37 11.07 -0.87
C THR A 75 0.24 9.59 -1.24
N LEU A 76 -0.96 9.00 -1.08
CA LEU A 76 -1.19 7.58 -1.36
C LEU A 76 -1.22 7.27 -2.86
N GLU A 77 -1.74 8.18 -3.69
CA GLU A 77 -1.66 8.08 -5.15
C GLU A 77 -0.21 8.13 -5.62
N GLN A 78 0.64 8.96 -5.01
CA GLN A 78 2.08 8.96 -5.29
C GLN A 78 2.77 7.65 -4.87
N LEU A 79 2.35 7.06 -3.74
CA LEU A 79 2.89 5.77 -3.28
C LEU A 79 2.44 4.61 -4.18
N ALA A 80 1.16 4.54 -4.51
CA ALA A 80 0.58 3.49 -5.34
C ALA A 80 0.97 3.62 -6.82
N GLY A 81 1.14 4.85 -7.31
CA GLY A 81 1.21 5.13 -8.74
C GLY A 81 -0.02 4.57 -9.46
N ASP A 82 0.19 3.91 -10.59
CA ASP A 82 -0.88 3.27 -11.37
C ASP A 82 -1.21 1.84 -10.90
N HIS A 83 -0.61 1.37 -9.80
CA HIS A 83 -0.74 -0.02 -9.36
C HIS A 83 -2.02 -0.29 -8.56
N PHE A 84 -2.61 0.70 -7.91
CA PHE A 84 -3.78 0.45 -7.06
C PHE A 84 -4.69 1.67 -6.97
N ARG A 85 -5.99 1.41 -6.86
CA ARG A 85 -7.03 2.39 -6.60
C ARG A 85 -8.04 1.79 -5.62
N PRO A 86 -8.43 2.52 -4.55
CA PRO A 86 -9.36 2.00 -3.55
C PRO A 86 -10.83 2.04 -4.01
N GLU A 87 -11.20 2.89 -4.97
CA GLU A 87 -12.59 3.07 -5.39
C GLU A 87 -13.27 1.80 -5.93
N PRO A 88 -12.63 0.96 -6.76
CA PRO A 88 -13.19 -0.32 -7.20
C PRO A 88 -13.49 -1.29 -6.04
N TRP A 89 -12.86 -1.10 -4.89
CA TRP A 89 -13.04 -1.89 -3.67
C TRP A 89 -14.14 -1.33 -2.77
N GLY A 90 -14.79 -0.23 -3.17
CA GLY A 90 -15.77 0.49 -2.35
C GLY A 90 -15.16 1.25 -1.17
N GLU A 91 -13.84 1.43 -1.18
CA GLU A 91 -13.09 2.07 -0.11
C GLU A 91 -12.61 3.47 -0.52
N THR A 92 -12.43 4.33 0.47
CA THR A 92 -11.62 5.55 0.36
C THR A 92 -10.19 5.23 0.78
N TRP A 93 -9.24 6.09 0.45
CA TRP A 93 -7.87 5.98 0.95
C TRP A 93 -7.79 5.90 2.48
N ARG A 94 -8.58 6.72 3.19
CA ARG A 94 -8.59 6.70 4.67
C ARG A 94 -9.23 5.43 5.20
N SER A 95 -10.39 5.03 4.68
CA SER A 95 -11.08 3.82 5.17
C SER A 95 -10.25 2.56 4.91
N LEU A 96 -9.52 2.50 3.78
CA LEU A 96 -8.54 1.45 3.51
C LEU A 96 -7.45 1.43 4.58
N LEU A 97 -6.82 2.58 4.89
CA LEU A 97 -5.77 2.65 5.92
C LEU A 97 -6.30 2.26 7.31
N GLU A 98 -7.50 2.68 7.68
CA GLU A 98 -8.14 2.28 8.93
C GLU A 98 -8.43 0.78 8.98
N LYS A 99 -8.87 0.20 7.86
CA LYS A 99 -9.11 -1.25 7.76
C LYS A 99 -7.80 -2.00 7.90
N LEU A 100 -6.77 -1.60 7.16
CA LEU A 100 -5.42 -2.15 7.27
C LEU A 100 -4.90 -2.07 8.72
N LEU A 101 -5.02 -0.92 9.38
CA LEU A 101 -4.56 -0.74 10.75
C LEU A 101 -5.19 -1.75 11.73
N ARG A 102 -6.49 -2.08 11.57
CA ARG A 102 -7.19 -3.07 12.41
C ARG A 102 -6.63 -4.49 12.25
N HIS A 103 -6.04 -4.80 11.10
CA HIS A 103 -5.40 -6.09 10.89
C HIS A 103 -3.95 -6.13 11.39
N PHE A 104 -3.30 -4.96 11.53
CA PHE A 104 -1.94 -4.82 12.04
C PHE A 104 -1.85 -4.61 13.57
N ASP A 105 -2.98 -4.58 14.29
CA ASP A 105 -3.07 -4.55 15.76
C ASP A 105 -3.07 -5.97 16.35
#